data_AF-A0A1S6U5U9-F1
#
_entry.id   AF-A0A1S6U5U9-F1
#
_cell.length_a   1.000
_cell.length_b   1.000
_cell.length_c   1.000
_cell.angle_alpha   90.00
_cell.angle_beta   90.00
_cell.angle_gamma   90.00
#
_symmetry.space_group_name_H-M   'P 1'
#
loop_
_entity.id
_entity.type
_entity.pdbx_description
1 polymer ?
#
loop_
_entity_poly.entity_id
_entity_poly.type
_entity_poly.pdbx_seq_one_letter_code
_entity_poly.pdbx_strand_id
1 'polypeptide(L)'
;MSNISNNNNSVIVNGNNSGNITNVKTGLRAGGDHKLSIYKVKEFIITREDAPIDTGYIGNPNMAAEEMLKNLDIPYYEILKAEFIKEHEDDEPFLKVKIITLKNQKK
;
A
#
# COMPACT_ATOMS: atom_id res chain seq x y z
N MET A 1 -8.15 37.02 45.27
CA MET A 1 -6.81 37.64 45.36
C MET A 1 -5.77 36.63 44.91
N SER A 2 -4.77 37.13 44.22
CA SER A 2 -4.05 36.46 43.13
C SER A 2 -2.85 35.61 43.55
N ASN A 3 -2.48 34.72 42.62
CA ASN A 3 -1.33 33.83 42.55
C ASN A 3 -0.01 34.35 43.12
N ILE A 4 0.69 33.46 43.81
CA ILE A 4 2.16 33.45 43.83
C ILE A 4 2.58 32.20 43.05
N SER A 5 3.02 32.43 41.81
CA SER A 5 3.71 31.47 40.96
C SER A 5 5.17 31.42 41.38
N ASN A 6 5.68 30.24 41.71
CA ASN A 6 7.11 30.02 41.75
C ASN A 6 7.43 28.56 41.44
N ASN A 7 7.91 28.29 40.24
CA ASN A 7 9.07 27.43 40.08
C ASN A 7 9.67 27.57 38.68
N ASN A 8 10.74 28.35 38.62
CA ASN A 8 11.77 28.24 37.62
C ASN A 8 12.33 26.82 37.66
N ASN A 9 12.12 26.03 36.61
CA ASN A 9 12.90 24.81 36.42
C ASN A 9 13.41 24.74 34.98
N SER A 10 14.33 25.66 34.66
CA SER A 10 15.25 25.48 33.54
C SER A 10 16.24 24.39 33.93
N VAL A 11 16.04 23.16 33.45
CA VAL A 11 17.04 22.10 33.59
C VAL A 11 18.02 22.24 32.42
N ILE A 12 19.16 22.87 32.70
CA ILE A 12 20.35 22.83 31.85
C ILE A 12 20.92 21.42 31.98
N VAL A 13 20.82 20.61 30.92
CA VAL A 13 21.44 19.27 30.90
C VAL A 13 22.90 19.42 30.48
N ASN A 14 23.77 19.72 31.46
CA ASN A 14 25.22 19.68 31.28
C ASN A 14 25.80 18.50 32.06
N GLY A 15 26.46 17.58 31.36
CA GLY A 15 27.45 16.68 31.95
C GLY A 15 27.03 15.22 32.16
N ASN A 16 27.69 14.33 31.40
CA ASN A 16 28.14 12.99 31.77
C ASN A 16 27.20 12.09 32.59
N ASN A 17 26.26 11.41 31.94
CA ASN A 17 25.54 10.27 32.52
C ASN A 17 26.35 8.96 32.42
N SER A 18 27.31 8.80 33.32
CA SER A 18 27.76 7.47 33.77
C SER A 18 26.91 7.10 34.99
N GLY A 19 25.78 6.43 34.77
CA GLY A 19 24.88 6.06 35.88
C GLY A 19 23.69 5.23 35.44
N ASN A 20 23.85 3.91 35.54
CA ASN A 20 22.83 2.91 35.84
C ASN A 20 21.41 3.15 35.25
N ILE A 21 21.20 2.73 34.00
CA ILE A 21 19.85 2.56 33.44
C ILE A 21 19.19 1.42 34.21
N THR A 22 18.46 1.78 35.26
CA THR A 22 17.63 0.86 36.02
C THR A 22 16.46 0.49 35.10
N ASN A 23 16.32 -0.80 34.77
CA ASN A 23 15.26 -1.34 33.91
C ASN A 23 13.89 -0.74 34.27
N VAL A 24 13.48 0.32 33.57
CA VAL A 24 12.07 0.68 33.44
C VAL A 24 11.45 -0.45 32.66
N LYS A 25 10.82 -1.38 33.39
CA LYS A 25 9.88 -2.33 32.84
C LYS A 25 8.68 -1.52 32.36
N THR A 26 8.85 -0.84 31.23
CA THR A 26 7.76 -0.21 30.49
C THR A 26 6.84 -1.35 30.10
N GLY A 27 5.70 -1.43 30.78
CA GLY A 27 4.65 -2.37 30.44
C GLY A 27 4.12 -2.05 29.06
N LEU A 28 4.75 -2.61 28.01
CA LEU A 28 4.11 -2.79 26.72
C LEU A 28 3.00 -3.81 26.94
N ARG A 29 1.78 -3.31 27.14
CA ARG A 29 0.57 -4.11 26.92
C ARG A 29 0.54 -4.47 25.43
N ALA A 30 1.11 -5.63 25.09
CA ALA A 30 0.84 -6.31 23.84
C ALA A 30 -0.61 -6.81 23.89
N GLY A 31 -1.55 -5.96 23.51
CA GLY A 31 -2.98 -6.21 23.65
C GLY A 31 -3.81 -5.57 22.55
N GLY A 32 -3.24 -5.46 21.36
CA GLY A 32 -4.00 -5.25 20.13
C GLY A 32 -3.79 -6.49 19.26
N ASP A 33 -4.84 -7.24 19.00
CA ASP A 33 -4.85 -8.26 17.95
C ASP A 33 -4.65 -7.56 16.60
N HIS A 34 -3.40 -7.24 16.27
CA HIS A 34 -3.03 -6.72 14.97
C HIS A 34 -3.12 -7.89 13.98
N LYS A 35 -4.32 -8.06 13.43
CA LYS A 35 -4.61 -9.06 12.40
C LYS A 35 -3.87 -8.68 11.11
N LEU A 36 -2.63 -9.14 11.00
CA LEU A 36 -1.84 -9.01 9.78
C LEU A 36 -2.55 -9.79 8.66
N SER A 37 -3.06 -9.06 7.67
CA SER A 37 -3.73 -9.66 6.51
C SER A 37 -2.71 -9.86 5.40
N ILE A 38 -2.53 -11.11 4.95
CA ILE A 38 -1.62 -11.46 3.88
C ILE A 38 -2.40 -11.46 2.56
N TYR A 39 -2.05 -10.51 1.69
CA TYR A 39 -2.62 -10.38 0.36
C TYR A 39 -1.68 -10.94 -0.71
N LYS A 40 -2.23 -11.51 -1.79
CA LYS A 40 -1.43 -11.96 -2.93
C LYS A 40 -1.42 -10.88 -4.00
N VAL A 41 -0.25 -10.33 -4.26
CA VAL A 41 -0.02 -9.41 -5.39
C VAL A 41 0.22 -10.24 -6.65
N LYS A 42 -0.43 -9.86 -7.75
CA LYS A 42 -0.23 -10.43 -9.09
C LYS A 42 0.00 -9.32 -10.10
N GLU A 43 0.78 -9.62 -11.13
CA GLU A 43 1.05 -8.73 -12.26
C GLU A 43 0.75 -9.48 -13.55
N PHE A 44 0.08 -8.82 -14.49
CA PHE A 44 -0.32 -9.36 -15.78
C PHE A 44 0.06 -8.40 -16.90
N ILE A 45 0.31 -8.96 -18.08
CA ILE A 45 0.36 -8.24 -19.34
C ILE A 45 -0.84 -8.77 -20.12
N ILE A 46 -1.78 -7.89 -20.44
CA ILE A 46 -3.00 -8.22 -21.16
C ILE A 46 -2.88 -7.65 -22.56
N THR A 47 -2.99 -8.53 -23.56
CA THR A 47 -2.97 -8.12 -24.96
C THR A 47 -4.40 -7.85 -25.45
N ARG A 48 -4.52 -7.17 -26.59
CA ARG A 48 -5.83 -6.92 -27.21
C ARG A 48 -6.50 -8.20 -27.69
N GLU A 49 -5.72 -9.23 -28.02
CA GLU A 49 -6.24 -10.55 -28.40
C GLU A 49 -6.90 -11.26 -27.21
N ASP A 50 -6.34 -11.08 -26.02
CA ASP A 50 -6.87 -11.68 -24.78
C ASP A 50 -8.16 -10.99 -24.31
N ALA A 51 -8.23 -9.67 -24.44
CA ALA A 51 -9.44 -8.90 -24.15
C ALA A 51 -9.52 -7.67 -25.07
N PRO A 52 -10.49 -7.60 -26.00
CA PRO A 52 -10.63 -6.45 -26.86
C PRO A 52 -10.97 -5.22 -26.01
N ILE A 53 -10.07 -4.23 -25.99
CA ILE A 53 -10.31 -2.94 -25.32
C ILE A 53 -11.12 -2.06 -26.27
N ASP A 54 -12.20 -1.48 -25.76
CA ASP A 54 -12.89 -0.40 -26.45
C ASP A 54 -11.96 0.82 -26.55
N THR A 55 -11.81 1.39 -27.75
CA THR A 55 -10.83 2.47 -28.01
C THR A 55 -11.07 3.74 -27.18
N GLY A 56 -12.22 3.85 -26.50
CA GLY A 56 -12.52 4.90 -25.53
C GLY A 56 -11.65 4.91 -24.28
N TYR A 57 -10.92 3.82 -23.98
CA TYR A 57 -10.08 3.71 -22.77
C TYR A 57 -8.60 4.02 -22.98
N ILE A 58 -8.19 4.38 -24.21
CA ILE A 58 -6.78 4.60 -24.60
C ILE A 58 -6.08 5.71 -23.78
N GLY A 59 -6.82 6.55 -23.04
CA GLY A 59 -6.28 7.56 -22.13
C GLY A 59 -6.36 7.23 -20.63
N ASN A 60 -6.98 6.13 -20.23
CA ASN A 60 -7.18 5.78 -18.83
C ASN A 60 -6.82 4.31 -18.55
N PRO A 61 -5.54 4.02 -18.22
CA PRO A 61 -5.07 2.66 -17.97
C PRO A 61 -5.83 1.93 -16.87
N ASN A 62 -6.28 2.65 -15.82
CA ASN A 62 -7.03 2.04 -14.72
C ASN A 62 -8.41 1.59 -15.19
N MET A 63 -9.12 2.42 -15.95
CA MET A 63 -10.43 2.05 -16.50
C MET A 63 -10.32 0.91 -17.51
N ALA A 64 -9.28 0.91 -18.34
CA ALA A 64 -8.97 -0.20 -19.24
C ALA A 64 -8.70 -1.50 -18.45
N ALA A 65 -7.97 -1.40 -17.33
CA ALA A 65 -7.68 -2.54 -16.48
C ALA A 65 -8.93 -3.12 -15.82
N GLU A 66 -9.85 -2.29 -15.33
CA GLU A 66 -11.12 -2.73 -14.75
C GLU A 66 -11.95 -3.55 -15.75
N GLU A 67 -12.13 -3.02 -16.96
CA GLU A 67 -12.90 -3.69 -18.01
C GLU A 67 -12.23 -4.97 -18.50
N MET A 68 -10.90 -4.98 -18.68
CA MET A 68 -10.17 -6.19 -19.08
C MET A 68 -10.21 -7.28 -18.01
N LEU A 69 -10.00 -6.93 -16.73
CA LEU A 69 -10.08 -7.89 -15.63
C LEU A 69 -11.49 -8.49 -15.51
N LYS A 70 -12.53 -7.68 -15.76
CA LYS A 70 -13.92 -8.14 -15.84
C LYS A 70 -14.18 -9.06 -17.03
N ASN A 71 -13.67 -8.73 -18.21
CA ASN A 71 -13.80 -9.56 -19.42
C ASN A 71 -13.10 -10.92 -19.27
N LEU A 72 -11.98 -10.96 -18.55
CA LEU A 72 -11.22 -12.18 -18.26
C LEU A 72 -11.70 -12.94 -17.02
N ASP A 73 -12.76 -12.47 -16.35
CA ASP A 73 -13.27 -13.01 -15.08
C ASP A 73 -12.15 -13.19 -14.02
N ILE A 74 -11.26 -12.20 -13.91
CA ILE A 74 -10.17 -12.19 -12.94
C ILE A 74 -10.63 -11.41 -11.69
N PRO A 75 -10.92 -12.08 -10.57
CA PRO A 75 -11.30 -11.39 -9.35
C PRO A 75 -10.10 -10.67 -8.73
N TYR A 76 -10.32 -9.41 -8.34
CA TYR A 76 -9.34 -8.57 -7.68
C TYR A 76 -9.97 -7.78 -6.54
N TYR A 77 -9.13 -7.39 -5.57
CA TYR A 77 -9.51 -6.49 -4.49
C TYR A 77 -9.22 -5.04 -4.86
N GLU A 78 -8.03 -4.79 -5.42
CA GLU A 78 -7.56 -3.44 -5.74
C GLU A 78 -6.57 -3.49 -6.91
N ILE A 79 -6.66 -2.51 -7.80
CA ILE A 79 -5.64 -2.26 -8.83
C ILE A 79 -4.58 -1.34 -8.24
N LEU A 80 -3.35 -1.85 -8.12
CA LEU A 80 -2.22 -1.10 -7.61
C LEU A 80 -1.55 -0.23 -8.67
N LYS A 81 -1.53 -0.71 -9.91
CA LYS A 81 -0.92 -0.02 -11.05
C LYS A 81 -1.54 -0.53 -12.34
N ALA A 82 -1.83 0.38 -13.27
CA ALA A 82 -2.11 0.06 -14.65
C ALA A 82 -1.32 1.01 -15.56
N GLU A 83 -0.70 0.47 -16.59
CA GLU A 83 0.05 1.27 -17.57
C GLU A 83 -0.03 0.63 -18.95
N PHE A 84 -0.17 1.46 -19.98
CA PHE A 84 0.02 1.00 -21.35
C PHE A 84 1.51 0.89 -21.64
N ILE A 85 1.94 -0.26 -22.13
CA ILE A 85 3.31 -0.52 -22.54
C ILE A 85 3.33 -0.82 -24.04
N LYS A 86 4.36 -0.32 -24.72
CA LYS A 86 4.67 -0.63 -26.11
C LYS A 86 6.10 -1.12 -26.16
N GLU A 87 6.36 -2.15 -26.95
CA GLU A 87 7.73 -2.63 -27.17
C GLU A 87 8.40 -1.80 -28.29
N HIS A 88 7.67 -1.52 -29.37
CA HIS A 88 8.04 -0.62 -30.44
C HIS A 88 6.98 0.48 -30.69
N GLU A 89 7.36 1.59 -31.35
CA GLU A 89 6.43 2.72 -31.61
C GLU A 89 5.19 2.30 -32.40
N ASP A 90 5.39 1.40 -33.37
CA ASP A 90 4.37 0.87 -34.28
C ASP A 90 3.50 -0.23 -33.65
N ASP A 91 3.88 -0.75 -32.48
CA ASP A 91 3.11 -1.82 -31.83
C ASP A 91 1.81 -1.30 -31.23
N GLU A 92 0.80 -2.16 -31.24
CA GLU A 92 -0.39 -1.93 -30.44
C GLU A 92 -0.02 -1.96 -28.95
N PRO A 93 -0.52 -1.01 -28.14
CA PRO A 93 -0.19 -0.96 -26.72
C PRO A 93 -0.78 -2.17 -25.99
N PHE A 94 0.06 -2.84 -25.18
CA PHE A 94 -0.39 -3.82 -24.20
C PHE A 94 -0.77 -3.12 -22.90
N LEU A 95 -1.65 -3.73 -22.11
CA LEU A 95 -1.98 -3.23 -20.78
C LEU A 95 -1.25 -4.06 -19.72
N LYS A 96 -0.32 -3.42 -19.02
CA LYS A 96 0.31 -4.00 -17.85
C LYS A 96 -0.48 -3.62 -16.60
N VAL A 97 -0.99 -4.60 -15.88
CA VAL A 97 -1.77 -4.38 -14.66
C VAL A 97 -1.17 -5.13 -13.46
N LYS A 98 -1.10 -4.45 -12.33
CA LYS A 98 -0.70 -5.01 -11.04
C LYS A 98 -1.87 -4.90 -10.08
N ILE A 99 -2.27 -6.03 -9.51
CA ILE A 99 -3.45 -6.12 -8.65
C ILE A 99 -3.15 -6.81 -7.32
N ILE A 100 -3.95 -6.49 -6.32
CA ILE A 100 -4.13 -7.31 -5.13
C ILE A 100 -5.28 -8.27 -5.38
N THR A 101 -5.05 -9.55 -5.16
CA THR A 101 -6.09 -10.57 -5.16
C THR A 101 -6.45 -10.96 -3.72
N LEU A 102 -7.74 -11.15 -3.45
CA LEU A 102 -8.16 -11.82 -2.24
C LEU A 102 -7.59 -13.25 -2.28
N LYS A 103 -6.94 -13.65 -1.19
CA LYS A 103 -6.40 -15.01 -1.07
C LYS A 103 -7.59 -15.97 -1.20
N ASN A 104 -7.63 -16.79 -2.25
CA ASN A 104 -8.61 -17.87 -2.36
C ASN A 104 -8.61 -18.65 -1.05
N GLN A 105 -9.67 -18.52 -0.27
CA GLN A 105 -9.96 -19.50 0.76
C GLN A 105 -10.31 -20.77 -0.03
N LYS A 106 -9.37 -21.73 -0.06
CA LYS A 106 -9.68 -23.06 -0.57
C LYS A 106 -10.91 -23.54 0.22
N LYS A 107 -12.00 -23.85 -0.51
CA LYS A 107 -13.07 -24.69 0.01
C LYS A 107 -12.52 -26.07 0.32
#